data_AF-A0A093J9B8-F1
#
_entry.id   AF-A0A093J9B8-F1
#
_cell.length_a   1.000
_cell.length_b   1.000
_cell.length_c   1.000
_cell.angle_alpha   90.00
_cell.angle_beta   90.00
_cell.angle_gamma   90.00
#
_symmetry.space_group_name_H-M   'P 1'
#
loop_
_entity.id
_entity.type
_entity.pdbx_description
1 polymer ?
#
loop_
_entity_poly.entity_id
_entity_poly.type
_entity_poly.pdbx_seq_one_letter_code
_entity_poly.pdbx_strand_id
1 'polypeptide(L)'
;LQNGELIYGCRDDQDSVSDWNELARQLKPFFFPSNGLVSGPHCTRTIVKELIHVITMALLSSTDACRAGDMKTVPISQGRSYCEASAFNKELVRNGKHKLESSGLPRGCLLYKTLQAQMLDMLDIEGLYPLYSRVEQYLEEFPEERSTLQIDGPYNEAFYEKLLDLSTEDDGTVAFALTKVQQYRIAMTAKDCSIMIALSPCLQDECSEQRPVVLTSKSRFTFSVSVLDLDLKPYESIPHQYKLDGKVVNYYLKNVQAKDDPVMSNLFTENEDCTLVFHKV
;
A
#
# COMPACT_ATOMS: atom_id res chain seq x y z
N LEU A 1 -17.38 -2.56 0.39
CA LEU A 1 -18.65 -2.49 -0.37
C LEU A 1 -19.40 -3.81 -0.22
N GLN A 2 -20.72 -3.79 -0.22
CA GLN A 2 -21.56 -4.98 -0.39
C GLN A 2 -22.58 -4.70 -1.49
N ASN A 3 -22.60 -5.52 -2.54
CA ASN A 3 -23.46 -5.33 -3.70
C ASN A 3 -23.36 -3.92 -4.33
N GLY A 4 -22.16 -3.33 -4.29
CA GLY A 4 -21.92 -1.96 -4.78
C GLY A 4 -22.15 -0.84 -3.76
N GLU A 5 -22.74 -1.12 -2.59
CA GLU A 5 -23.02 -0.11 -1.57
C GLU A 5 -21.91 0.00 -0.51
N LEU A 6 -21.66 1.22 -0.03
CA LEU A 6 -20.69 1.49 1.03
C LEU A 6 -21.26 1.17 2.41
N ILE A 7 -20.72 0.10 3.00
CA ILE A 7 -21.16 -0.44 4.29
C ILE A 7 -20.19 -0.14 5.44
N TYR A 8 -18.97 0.28 5.13
CA TYR A 8 -17.92 0.60 6.11
C TYR A 8 -16.85 1.46 5.45
N GLY A 9 -16.37 2.48 6.15
CA GLY A 9 -15.46 3.52 5.65
C GLY A 9 -15.99 4.92 5.89
N CYS A 10 -15.22 5.94 5.50
CA CYS A 10 -15.66 7.34 5.59
C CYS A 10 -16.76 7.63 4.57
N ARG A 11 -17.80 8.34 5.01
CA ARG A 11 -18.74 9.02 4.10
C ARG A 11 -18.29 10.48 4.00
N ASP A 12 -18.47 11.09 2.83
CA ASP A 12 -18.03 12.47 2.58
C ASP A 12 -18.70 13.50 3.51
N ASP A 13 -19.84 13.12 4.12
CA ASP A 13 -20.57 13.93 5.07
C ASP A 13 -20.71 13.20 6.43
N GLN A 14 -20.13 13.81 7.48
CA GLN A 14 -20.13 13.44 8.90
C GLN A 14 -19.05 12.47 9.39
N ASP A 15 -18.52 12.78 10.59
CA ASP A 15 -17.77 11.91 11.48
C ASP A 15 -18.59 10.67 11.88
N SER A 16 -18.88 9.79 10.91
CA SER A 16 -19.52 8.52 11.18
C SER A 16 -18.49 7.61 11.82
N VAL A 17 -18.51 7.53 13.15
CA VAL A 17 -17.72 6.56 13.91
C VAL A 17 -17.98 5.18 13.31
N SER A 18 -16.89 4.53 12.89
CA SER A 18 -16.94 3.22 12.25
C SER A 18 -17.48 2.16 13.23
N ASP A 19 -18.74 1.76 13.05
CA ASP A 19 -19.38 0.76 13.92
C ASP A 19 -19.02 -0.66 13.49
N TRP A 20 -18.08 -1.25 14.22
CA TRP A 20 -17.65 -2.64 14.04
C TRP A 20 -18.77 -3.66 14.23
N ASN A 21 -19.76 -3.39 15.10
CA ASN A 21 -20.87 -4.30 15.31
C ASN A 21 -21.81 -4.32 14.11
N GLU A 22 -22.07 -3.15 13.53
CA GLU A 22 -22.86 -3.03 12.30
C GLU A 22 -22.15 -3.72 11.13
N LEU A 23 -20.85 -3.50 10.94
CA LEU A 23 -20.07 -4.23 9.93
C LEU A 23 -20.17 -5.74 10.14
N ALA A 24 -19.95 -6.23 11.36
CA ALA A 24 -20.01 -7.66 11.65
C ALA A 24 -21.40 -8.25 11.39
N ARG A 25 -22.48 -7.51 11.69
CA ARG A 25 -23.86 -7.91 11.40
C ARG A 25 -24.07 -8.15 9.91
N GLN A 26 -23.54 -7.26 9.06
CA GLN A 26 -23.64 -7.38 7.61
C GLN A 26 -22.76 -8.49 7.03
N LEU A 27 -21.59 -8.74 7.63
CA LEU A 27 -20.66 -9.80 7.18
C LEU A 27 -21.06 -11.20 7.66
N LYS A 28 -21.77 -11.32 8.78
CA LYS A 28 -22.14 -12.61 9.40
C LYS A 28 -22.73 -13.63 8.41
N PRO A 29 -23.67 -13.28 7.52
CA PRO A 29 -24.26 -14.25 6.58
C PRO A 29 -23.26 -14.88 5.61
N PHE A 30 -22.17 -14.16 5.30
CA PHE A 30 -21.14 -14.64 4.37
C PHE A 30 -20.14 -15.59 5.04
N PHE A 31 -19.76 -15.33 6.29
CA PHE A 31 -18.76 -16.13 7.01
C PHE A 31 -19.38 -17.29 7.82
N PHE A 32 -20.62 -17.13 8.28
CA PHE A 32 -21.34 -18.09 9.11
C PHE A 32 -22.76 -18.31 8.58
N PRO A 33 -22.91 -18.88 7.37
CA PRO A 33 -24.23 -19.12 6.78
C PRO A 33 -25.03 -20.09 7.66
N SER A 34 -26.29 -19.73 7.91
CA SER A 34 -27.23 -20.55 8.68
C SER A 34 -27.82 -21.60 7.73
N ASN A 35 -27.09 -22.68 7.47
CA ASN A 35 -27.48 -23.77 6.56
C ASN A 35 -28.68 -24.59 7.09
N GLY A 36 -29.81 -23.95 7.40
CA GLY A 36 -30.99 -24.56 8.02
C GLY A 36 -30.89 -24.81 9.52
N LEU A 37 -29.72 -24.58 10.15
CA LEU A 37 -29.56 -24.58 11.61
C LEU A 37 -29.41 -23.15 12.14
N VAL A 38 -29.90 -22.92 13.37
CA VAL A 38 -29.64 -21.68 14.12
C VAL A 38 -28.13 -21.56 14.33
N SER A 39 -27.48 -20.69 13.56
CA SER A 39 -26.08 -20.31 13.79
C SER A 39 -25.97 -19.73 15.20
N GLY A 40 -25.08 -20.31 16.01
CA GLY A 40 -24.84 -19.84 17.37
C GLY A 40 -24.42 -18.36 17.42
N PRO A 41 -24.47 -17.72 18.59
CA PRO A 41 -24.01 -16.34 18.72
C PRO A 41 -22.52 -16.24 18.37
N HIS A 42 -22.20 -15.58 17.26
CA HIS A 42 -20.84 -15.22 16.90
C HIS A 42 -20.62 -13.76 17.27
N CYS A 43 -19.62 -13.48 18.11
CA CYS A 43 -19.28 -12.11 18.48
C CYS A 43 -18.55 -11.40 17.32
N THR A 44 -18.62 -10.07 17.31
CA THR A 44 -17.96 -9.17 16.36
C THR A 44 -16.51 -9.54 16.10
N ARG A 45 -15.76 -9.85 17.17
CA ARG A 45 -14.34 -10.26 17.09
C ARG A 45 -14.12 -11.48 16.21
N THR A 46 -15.00 -12.48 16.27
CA THR A 46 -14.85 -13.71 15.48
C THR A 46 -15.07 -13.43 14.00
N ILE A 47 -16.07 -12.62 13.66
CA ILE A 47 -16.38 -12.26 12.27
C ILE A 47 -15.25 -11.43 11.66
N VAL A 48 -14.75 -10.43 12.40
CA VAL A 48 -13.63 -9.59 11.96
C VAL A 48 -12.35 -10.41 11.78
N LYS A 49 -12.08 -11.40 12.64
CA LYS A 49 -10.94 -12.31 12.46
C LYS A 49 -11.00 -13.11 11.17
N GLU A 50 -12.18 -13.62 10.80
CA GLU A 50 -12.36 -14.34 9.53
C GLU A 50 -12.17 -13.40 8.33
N LEU A 51 -12.67 -12.16 8.42
CA LEU A 51 -12.43 -11.14 7.38
C LEU A 51 -10.93 -10.86 7.21
N ILE A 52 -10.21 -10.59 8.30
CA ILE A 52 -8.76 -10.34 8.28
C ILE A 52 -8.03 -11.53 7.66
N HIS A 53 -8.38 -12.76 8.06
CA HIS A 53 -7.80 -13.97 7.49
C HIS A 53 -8.00 -14.03 5.97
N VAL A 54 -9.24 -13.84 5.48
CA VAL A 54 -9.52 -13.92 4.04
C VAL A 54 -8.78 -12.85 3.24
N ILE A 55 -8.78 -11.61 3.72
CA ILE A 55 -8.04 -10.51 3.08
C ILE A 55 -6.54 -10.83 3.03
N THR A 56 -5.98 -11.33 4.14
CA THR A 56 -4.55 -11.67 4.23
C THR A 56 -4.19 -12.76 3.23
N MET A 57 -5.00 -13.83 3.15
CA MET A 57 -4.77 -14.93 2.21
C MET A 57 -4.92 -14.47 0.75
N ALA A 58 -5.88 -13.60 0.44
CA ALA A 58 -6.05 -13.03 -0.89
C ALA A 58 -4.84 -12.15 -1.30
N LEU A 59 -4.34 -11.31 -0.39
CA LEU A 59 -3.18 -10.44 -0.64
C LEU A 59 -1.86 -11.19 -0.77
N LEU A 60 -1.72 -12.32 -0.08
CA LEU A 60 -0.53 -13.19 -0.16
C LEU A 60 -0.63 -14.24 -1.28
N SER A 61 -1.80 -14.37 -1.92
CA SER A 61 -1.97 -15.29 -3.04
C SER A 61 -1.09 -14.90 -4.21
N SER A 62 -0.38 -15.89 -4.77
CA SER A 62 0.43 -15.73 -5.96
C SER A 62 -0.33 -16.24 -7.17
N THR A 63 -0.24 -15.51 -8.29
CA THR A 63 -0.78 -15.96 -9.57
C THR A 63 0.36 -16.40 -10.47
N ASP A 64 0.36 -17.68 -10.87
CA ASP A 64 1.39 -18.24 -11.76
C ASP A 64 1.23 -17.75 -13.22
N ALA A 65 0.11 -17.09 -13.54
CA ALA A 65 -0.25 -16.67 -14.89
C ALA A 65 0.56 -15.46 -15.38
N CYS A 66 1.07 -14.62 -14.48
CA CYS A 66 1.99 -13.56 -14.86
C CYS A 66 3.40 -14.07 -14.60
N ARG A 67 4.01 -14.70 -15.62
CA ARG A 67 5.48 -14.64 -15.74
C ARG A 67 5.81 -13.16 -15.53
N ALA A 68 6.54 -12.84 -14.47
CA ALA A 68 7.04 -11.49 -14.29
C ALA A 68 7.84 -11.18 -15.56
N GLY A 69 7.23 -10.48 -16.51
CA GLY A 69 7.92 -10.07 -17.73
C GLY A 69 9.04 -9.18 -17.26
N ASP A 70 10.28 -9.62 -17.47
CA ASP A 70 11.59 -8.94 -17.41
C ASP A 70 11.82 -7.76 -16.46
N MET A 71 10.96 -7.54 -15.47
CA MET A 71 11.13 -6.54 -14.45
C MET A 71 12.22 -7.07 -13.54
N LYS A 72 13.45 -6.66 -13.85
CA LYS A 72 14.60 -6.85 -12.97
C LYS A 72 14.16 -6.36 -11.61
N THR A 73 14.24 -7.23 -10.62
CA THR A 73 13.87 -6.89 -9.25
C THR A 73 14.67 -5.67 -8.85
N VAL A 74 13.98 -4.60 -8.42
CA VAL A 74 14.66 -3.42 -7.91
C VAL A 74 15.48 -3.88 -6.71
N PRO A 75 16.80 -3.58 -6.68
CA PRO A 75 17.65 -3.99 -5.57
C PRO A 75 17.00 -3.59 -4.25
N ILE A 76 16.87 -4.55 -3.34
CA ILE A 76 16.31 -4.29 -2.01
C ILE A 76 17.22 -3.28 -1.33
N SER A 77 16.70 -2.08 -1.04
CA SER A 77 17.41 -1.11 -0.23
C SER A 77 17.70 -1.72 1.14
N GLN A 78 18.85 -1.43 1.73
CA GLN A 78 19.29 -1.97 3.03
C GLN A 78 18.48 -1.41 4.22
N GLY A 79 17.22 -1.03 3.98
CA GLY A 79 16.31 -0.49 4.97
C GLY A 79 15.90 -1.52 6.02
N ARG A 80 15.37 -1.01 7.14
CA ARG A 80 14.82 -1.83 8.21
C ARG A 80 13.54 -2.50 7.71
N SER A 81 13.32 -3.75 8.12
CA SER A 81 12.07 -4.48 7.83
C SER A 81 10.90 -4.06 8.74
N TYR A 82 11.07 -3.01 9.55
CA TYR A 82 10.07 -2.53 10.50
C TYR A 82 10.11 -1.00 10.60
N CYS A 83 8.97 -0.42 10.98
CA CYS A 83 8.82 1.00 11.26
C CYS A 83 8.81 1.25 12.78
N GLU A 84 9.58 2.22 13.27
CA GLU A 84 9.66 2.55 14.70
C GLU A 84 8.36 3.14 15.26
N ALA A 85 7.56 3.78 14.41
CA ALA A 85 6.24 4.28 14.79
C ALA A 85 5.21 3.16 14.95
N SER A 86 5.51 1.92 14.52
CA SER A 86 4.57 0.80 14.67
C SER A 86 4.59 0.26 16.09
N ALA A 87 3.41 -0.09 16.63
CA ALA A 87 3.28 -0.77 17.92
C ALA A 87 3.78 -2.23 17.90
N PHE A 88 4.39 -2.67 16.80
CA PHE A 88 4.92 -4.02 16.64
C PHE A 88 6.13 -4.20 17.56
N ASN A 89 5.99 -5.05 18.58
CA ASN A 89 6.99 -5.19 19.63
C ASN A 89 8.27 -5.89 19.12
N LYS A 90 9.42 -5.20 19.25
CA LYS A 90 10.77 -5.68 18.92
C LYS A 90 11.12 -7.02 19.58
N GLU A 91 10.48 -7.37 20.70
CA GLU A 91 10.74 -8.61 21.45
C GLU A 91 10.15 -9.87 20.81
N LEU A 92 9.11 -9.76 19.97
CA LEU A 92 8.52 -10.93 19.30
C LEU A 92 9.51 -11.58 18.33
N VAL A 93 10.28 -10.77 17.59
CA VAL A 93 11.28 -11.22 16.62
C VAL A 93 12.47 -11.90 17.30
N ARG A 94 12.83 -11.48 18.53
CA ARG A 94 13.95 -12.07 19.28
C ARG A 94 13.61 -13.45 19.87
N ASN A 95 12.33 -13.73 20.09
CA ASN A 95 11.85 -14.96 20.73
C ASN A 95 11.29 -16.00 19.73
N GLY A 96 11.17 -15.66 18.45
CA GLY A 96 10.72 -16.56 17.39
C GLY A 96 11.74 -17.65 17.03
N LYS A 97 11.78 -18.74 17.81
CA LYS A 97 12.47 -20.00 17.43
C LYS A 97 11.78 -20.77 16.30
N HIS A 98 11.03 -20.11 15.41
CA HIS A 98 10.40 -20.74 14.26
C HIS A 98 10.85 -20.10 12.95
N LYS A 99 11.39 -20.96 12.09
CA LYS A 99 12.04 -20.76 10.80
C LYS A 99 11.16 -20.14 9.69
N LEU A 100 10.09 -19.43 10.05
CA LEU A 100 9.07 -18.89 9.15
C LEU A 100 9.17 -17.37 8.92
N GLU A 101 9.86 -16.64 9.79
CA GLU A 101 9.91 -15.16 9.78
C GLU A 101 10.98 -14.55 8.85
N SER A 102 11.63 -15.36 8.00
CA SER A 102 12.67 -14.86 7.06
C SER A 102 12.20 -14.74 5.61
N SER A 103 11.02 -15.23 5.26
CA SER A 103 10.46 -15.05 3.91
C SER A 103 9.62 -13.78 3.89
N GLY A 104 10.10 -12.73 3.21
CA GLY A 104 9.29 -11.55 2.90
C GLY A 104 8.05 -11.89 2.06
N LEU A 105 7.44 -10.87 1.44
CA LEU A 105 6.24 -11.08 0.61
C LEU A 105 6.48 -12.13 -0.50
N PRO A 106 5.51 -13.04 -0.78
CA PRO A 106 5.60 -13.95 -1.91
C PRO A 106 5.80 -13.19 -3.22
N ARG A 107 6.82 -13.54 -4.00
CA ARG A 107 7.20 -12.79 -5.22
C ARG A 107 6.08 -12.69 -6.26
N GLY A 108 5.18 -13.67 -6.29
CA GLY A 108 4.04 -13.71 -7.21
C GLY A 108 2.83 -12.91 -6.74
N CYS A 109 2.79 -12.45 -5.49
CA CYS A 109 1.63 -11.74 -4.96
C CYS A 109 1.59 -10.27 -5.41
N LEU A 110 0.39 -9.69 -5.40
CA LEU A 110 0.17 -8.32 -5.86
C LEU A 110 0.91 -7.30 -4.99
N LEU A 111 0.97 -7.52 -3.66
CA LEU A 111 1.67 -6.63 -2.74
C LEU A 111 3.16 -6.54 -3.09
N TYR A 112 3.81 -7.67 -3.41
CA TYR A 112 5.21 -7.67 -3.81
C TYR A 112 5.42 -6.88 -5.12
N LYS A 113 4.59 -7.12 -6.13
CA LYS A 113 4.68 -6.43 -7.42
C LYS A 113 4.45 -4.92 -7.29
N THR A 114 3.48 -4.52 -6.47
CA THR A 114 3.21 -3.11 -6.15
C THR A 114 4.42 -2.49 -5.44
N LEU A 115 4.99 -3.17 -4.44
CA LEU A 115 6.19 -2.72 -3.76
C LEU A 115 7.38 -2.54 -4.72
N GLN A 116 7.58 -3.45 -5.69
CA GLN A 116 8.65 -3.30 -6.69
C GLN A 116 8.48 -2.02 -7.53
N ALA A 117 7.25 -1.66 -7.90
CA ALA A 117 6.99 -0.39 -8.58
C ALA A 117 7.23 0.83 -7.67
N GLN A 118 6.82 0.75 -6.39
CA GLN A 118 7.09 1.80 -5.41
C GLN A 118 8.59 2.03 -5.18
N MET A 119 9.39 0.96 -5.26
CA MET A 119 10.85 1.01 -5.08
C MET A 119 11.61 1.67 -6.25
N LEU A 120 10.94 1.99 -7.36
CA LEU A 120 11.56 2.80 -8.43
C LEU A 120 11.97 4.20 -7.93
N ASP A 121 11.39 4.66 -6.83
CA ASP A 121 11.86 5.81 -6.06
C ASP A 121 13.11 5.45 -5.24
N MET A 122 14.25 5.33 -5.93
CA MET A 122 15.52 4.91 -5.33
C MET A 122 16.30 6.05 -4.67
N LEU A 123 16.01 7.31 -5.03
CA LEU A 123 16.77 8.48 -4.60
C LEU A 123 16.07 9.27 -3.48
N ASP A 124 14.81 8.93 -3.19
CA ASP A 124 13.89 9.76 -2.42
C ASP A 124 13.65 11.13 -3.08
N ILE A 125 12.63 11.86 -2.64
CA ILE A 125 12.28 13.16 -3.23
C ILE A 125 13.39 14.20 -3.04
N GLU A 126 14.14 14.14 -1.93
CA GLU A 126 15.29 15.02 -1.70
C GLU A 126 16.42 14.79 -2.71
N GLY A 127 16.71 13.53 -3.05
CA GLY A 127 17.73 13.17 -4.04
C GLY A 127 17.25 13.36 -5.48
N LEU A 128 15.95 13.24 -5.73
CA LEU A 128 15.35 13.42 -7.05
C LEU A 128 15.23 14.90 -7.44
N TYR A 129 14.89 15.79 -6.51
CA TYR A 129 14.55 17.18 -6.83
C TYR A 129 15.65 17.96 -7.60
N PRO A 130 16.97 17.75 -7.33
CA PRO A 130 18.04 18.29 -8.16
C PRO A 130 18.02 17.78 -9.63
N LEU A 131 17.64 16.52 -9.86
CA LEU A 131 17.50 15.96 -11.20
C LEU A 131 16.30 16.55 -11.94
N TYR A 132 15.17 16.73 -11.24
CA TYR A 132 14.02 17.47 -11.76
C TYR A 132 14.44 18.88 -12.21
N SER A 133 15.16 19.61 -11.36
CA SER A 133 15.65 20.96 -11.66
C SER A 133 16.55 21.00 -12.91
N ARG A 134 17.39 19.98 -13.12
CA ARG A 134 18.22 19.85 -14.34
C ARG A 134 17.37 19.71 -15.60
N VAL A 135 16.30 18.91 -15.54
CA VAL A 135 15.37 18.74 -16.66
C VAL A 135 14.62 20.04 -16.93
N GLU A 136 14.16 20.73 -15.89
CA GLU A 136 13.48 22.04 -16.05
C GLU A 136 14.39 23.08 -16.69
N GLN A 137 15.64 23.21 -16.23
CA GLN A 137 16.63 24.12 -16.84
C GLN A 137 16.84 23.83 -18.33
N TYR A 138 16.91 22.55 -18.70
CA TYR A 138 17.00 22.17 -20.11
C TYR A 138 15.75 22.56 -20.91
N LEU A 139 14.55 22.38 -20.34
CA LEU A 139 13.29 22.75 -20.99
C LEU A 139 13.05 24.26 -21.03
N GLU A 140 13.61 25.03 -20.11
CA GLU A 140 13.61 26.50 -20.17
C GLU A 140 14.43 26.99 -21.37
N GLU A 141 15.55 26.34 -21.67
CA GLU A 141 16.39 26.63 -22.84
C GLU A 141 15.81 26.08 -24.15
N PHE A 142 15.19 24.89 -24.11
CA PHE A 142 14.64 24.17 -25.27
C PHE A 142 13.19 23.71 -25.04
N PRO A 143 12.20 24.63 -25.01
CA PRO A 143 10.81 24.28 -24.70
C PRO A 143 10.16 23.26 -25.65
N GLU A 144 10.56 23.26 -26.92
CA GLU A 144 10.08 22.34 -27.96
C GLU A 144 10.43 20.87 -27.69
N GLU A 145 11.51 20.62 -26.95
CA GLU A 145 12.01 19.27 -26.67
C GLU A 145 11.12 18.51 -25.68
N ARG A 146 10.19 19.18 -24.97
CA ARG A 146 9.25 18.52 -24.07
C ARG A 146 8.50 17.37 -24.75
N SER A 147 8.08 17.60 -25.99
CA SER A 147 7.35 16.62 -26.80
C SER A 147 8.27 15.47 -27.27
N THR A 148 9.48 15.80 -27.74
CA THR A 148 10.51 14.85 -28.16
C THR A 148 10.93 13.93 -27.02
N LEU A 149 11.08 14.48 -25.82
CA LEU A 149 11.42 13.76 -24.59
C LEU A 149 10.27 12.90 -24.04
N GLN A 150 9.07 13.01 -24.63
CA GLN A 150 7.88 12.23 -24.24
C GLN A 150 7.53 12.40 -22.76
N ILE A 151 7.70 13.60 -22.21
CA ILE A 151 7.44 13.86 -20.78
C ILE A 151 5.99 13.53 -20.43
N ASP A 152 5.06 13.92 -21.30
CA ASP A 152 3.61 13.71 -21.14
C ASP A 152 3.09 12.54 -22.00
N GLY A 153 4.00 11.67 -22.45
CA GLY A 153 3.69 10.52 -23.30
C GLY A 153 3.96 10.76 -24.80
N PRO A 154 3.54 9.82 -25.66
CA PRO A 154 2.72 8.64 -25.36
C PRO A 154 3.44 7.60 -24.48
N TYR A 155 2.71 6.98 -23.56
CA TYR A 155 3.22 5.92 -22.68
C TYR A 155 3.14 4.55 -23.38
N ASN A 156 4.10 4.29 -24.26
CA ASN A 156 4.18 3.07 -25.08
C ASN A 156 5.32 2.14 -24.62
N GLU A 157 5.58 1.06 -25.38
CA GLU A 157 6.65 0.10 -25.06
C GLU A 157 8.03 0.75 -24.98
N ALA A 158 8.34 1.73 -25.84
CA ALA A 158 9.62 2.43 -25.78
C ALA A 158 9.78 3.27 -24.50
N PHE A 159 8.68 3.85 -23.99
CA PHE A 159 8.66 4.48 -22.67
C PHE A 159 8.91 3.43 -21.58
N TYR A 160 8.26 2.27 -21.66
CA TYR A 160 8.44 1.17 -20.71
C TYR A 160 9.90 0.69 -20.63
N GLU A 161 10.54 0.44 -21.78
CA GLU A 161 11.94 0.00 -21.85
C GLU A 161 12.92 0.98 -21.17
N LYS A 162 12.70 2.30 -21.30
CA LYS A 162 13.52 3.32 -20.62
C LYS A 162 13.48 3.17 -19.09
N LEU A 163 12.35 2.74 -18.53
CA LEU A 163 12.18 2.60 -17.09
C LEU A 163 12.94 1.40 -16.50
N LEU A 164 13.35 0.46 -17.34
CA LEU A 164 14.10 -0.73 -16.92
C LEU A 164 15.57 -0.41 -16.59
N ASP A 165 16.05 0.80 -16.88
CA ASP A 165 17.36 1.26 -16.48
C ASP A 165 17.39 1.63 -14.98
N LEU A 166 17.82 0.66 -14.17
CA LEU A 166 17.94 0.79 -12.73
C LEU A 166 19.32 1.34 -12.28
N SER A 167 20.15 1.87 -13.19
CA SER A 167 21.41 2.51 -12.82
C SER A 167 21.17 3.66 -11.84
N THR A 168 21.99 3.78 -10.79
CA THR A 168 21.84 4.84 -9.77
C THR A 168 22.94 5.89 -9.83
N GLU A 169 23.96 5.67 -10.65
CA GLU A 169 25.10 6.58 -10.81
C GLU A 169 24.71 7.72 -11.75
N ASP A 170 24.71 8.95 -11.25
CA ASP A 170 24.43 10.15 -12.04
C ASP A 170 25.61 10.45 -12.96
N ASP A 171 25.38 10.31 -14.27
CA ASP A 171 26.36 10.62 -15.33
C ASP A 171 26.35 12.10 -15.73
N GLY A 172 25.53 12.92 -15.08
CA GLY A 172 25.39 14.35 -15.34
C GLY A 172 24.47 14.69 -16.52
N THR A 173 23.92 13.70 -17.21
CA THR A 173 23.08 13.94 -18.41
C THR A 173 21.64 14.31 -18.06
N VAL A 174 20.96 14.97 -19.00
CA VAL A 174 19.50 15.20 -18.94
C VAL A 174 18.73 13.88 -19.12
N ALA A 175 19.27 12.94 -19.91
CA ALA A 175 18.64 11.64 -20.14
C ALA A 175 18.55 10.82 -18.85
N PHE A 176 19.65 10.73 -18.08
CA PHE A 176 19.64 10.08 -16.75
C PHE A 176 18.64 10.75 -15.81
N ALA A 177 18.69 12.08 -15.71
CA ALA A 177 17.80 12.84 -14.85
C ALA A 177 16.32 12.61 -15.21
N LEU A 178 16.00 12.63 -16.51
CA LEU A 178 14.64 12.37 -16.99
C LEU A 178 14.19 10.94 -16.68
N THR A 179 15.04 9.93 -16.87
CA THR A 179 14.72 8.54 -16.52
C THR A 179 14.36 8.42 -15.03
N LYS A 180 15.13 9.03 -14.13
CA LYS A 180 14.83 9.04 -12.69
C LYS A 180 13.53 9.76 -12.36
N VAL A 181 13.27 10.89 -13.02
CA VAL A 181 12.01 11.63 -12.86
C VAL A 181 10.81 10.78 -13.30
N GLN A 182 10.90 10.05 -14.42
CA GLN A 182 9.82 9.17 -14.86
C GLN A 182 9.60 7.97 -13.94
N GLN A 183 10.69 7.34 -13.48
CA GLN A 183 10.66 6.28 -12.48
C GLN A 183 9.96 6.73 -11.18
N TYR A 184 10.28 7.94 -10.70
CA TYR A 184 9.63 8.52 -9.52
C TYR A 184 8.12 8.73 -9.72
N ARG A 185 7.68 9.26 -10.86
CA ARG A 185 6.23 9.47 -11.12
C ARG A 185 5.45 8.16 -11.07
N ILE A 186 6.04 7.08 -11.56
CA ILE A 186 5.46 5.73 -11.49
C ILE A 186 5.44 5.22 -10.06
N ALA A 187 6.54 5.39 -9.32
CA ALA A 187 6.60 5.04 -7.91
C ALA A 187 5.52 5.77 -7.09
N MET A 188 5.35 7.07 -7.31
CA MET A 188 4.31 7.87 -6.65
C MET A 188 2.89 7.42 -7.04
N THR A 189 2.69 6.99 -8.28
CA THR A 189 1.41 6.39 -8.71
C THR A 189 1.15 5.08 -7.95
N ALA A 190 2.16 4.22 -7.83
CA ALA A 190 2.04 2.96 -7.08
C ALA A 190 1.94 3.15 -5.55
N LYS A 191 2.45 4.25 -4.99
CA LYS A 191 2.28 4.61 -3.58
C LYS A 191 0.84 5.06 -3.28
N ASP A 192 0.18 5.71 -4.24
CA ASP A 192 -1.17 6.27 -4.10
C ASP A 192 -2.28 5.38 -4.72
N CYS A 193 -1.95 4.17 -5.20
CA CYS A 193 -2.94 3.28 -5.81
C CYS A 193 -3.81 2.56 -4.76
N SER A 194 -5.00 2.13 -5.15
CA SER A 194 -5.90 1.34 -4.31
C SER A 194 -5.89 -0.14 -4.71
N ILE A 195 -6.01 -1.05 -3.74
CA ILE A 195 -6.20 -2.49 -4.00
C ILE A 195 -7.64 -2.88 -3.68
N MET A 196 -8.36 -3.38 -4.68
CA MET A 196 -9.71 -3.91 -4.53
C MET A 196 -9.69 -5.43 -4.47
N ILE A 197 -10.33 -5.99 -3.44
CA ILE A 197 -10.54 -7.43 -3.28
C ILE A 197 -12.04 -7.70 -3.32
N ALA A 198 -12.48 -8.42 -4.35
CA ALA A 198 -13.86 -8.89 -4.43
C ALA A 198 -13.95 -10.33 -3.91
N LEU A 199 -14.89 -10.58 -2.99
CA LEU A 199 -15.13 -11.88 -2.39
C LEU A 199 -16.53 -12.36 -2.74
N SER A 200 -16.65 -13.58 -3.23
CA SER A 200 -17.94 -14.23 -3.48
C SER A 200 -17.96 -15.62 -2.86
N PRO A 201 -18.97 -15.96 -2.04
CA PRO A 201 -19.16 -17.33 -1.56
C PRO A 201 -19.25 -18.33 -2.71
N CYS A 202 -18.70 -19.53 -2.55
CA CYS A 202 -18.78 -20.60 -3.55
C CYS A 202 -19.14 -21.96 -2.93
N LEU A 203 -19.92 -22.76 -3.66
CA LEU A 203 -20.25 -24.15 -3.30
C LEU A 203 -19.18 -25.12 -3.82
N GLN A 204 -19.09 -26.30 -3.19
CA GLN A 204 -18.02 -27.28 -3.44
C GLN A 204 -18.02 -27.84 -4.88
N ASP A 205 -19.19 -27.96 -5.53
CA ASP A 205 -19.34 -28.49 -6.89
C ASP A 205 -19.22 -27.44 -8.01
N GLU A 206 -19.31 -26.15 -7.69
CA GLU A 206 -19.31 -25.05 -8.66
C GLU A 206 -17.91 -24.44 -8.87
N CYS A 207 -16.90 -24.94 -8.15
CA CYS A 207 -15.57 -24.39 -8.21
C CYS A 207 -14.85 -24.87 -9.46
N SER A 208 -15.08 -24.21 -10.60
CA SER A 208 -14.23 -24.36 -11.78
C SER A 208 -12.77 -24.16 -11.36
N GLU A 209 -11.90 -25.09 -11.73
CA GLU A 209 -10.44 -25.18 -11.39
C GLU A 209 -9.62 -23.90 -11.63
N GLN A 210 -10.20 -22.85 -12.23
CA GLN A 210 -9.48 -21.67 -12.71
C GLN A 210 -9.46 -20.47 -11.76
N ARG A 211 -10.32 -20.41 -10.72
CA ARG A 211 -10.37 -19.24 -9.81
C ARG A 211 -9.77 -19.57 -8.45
N PRO A 212 -8.94 -18.67 -7.87
CA PRO A 212 -8.34 -18.93 -6.58
C PRO A 212 -9.41 -18.89 -5.48
N VAL A 213 -9.26 -19.77 -4.50
CA VAL A 213 -10.21 -19.96 -3.39
C VAL A 213 -9.51 -19.75 -2.06
N VAL A 214 -10.20 -19.08 -1.14
CA VAL A 214 -9.80 -19.01 0.28
C VAL A 214 -10.84 -19.73 1.14
N LEU A 215 -10.36 -20.48 2.12
CA LEU A 215 -11.17 -21.22 3.08
C LEU A 215 -11.29 -20.43 4.39
N THR A 216 -12.47 -20.46 4.99
CA THR A 216 -12.71 -20.00 6.36
C THR A 216 -13.17 -21.17 7.23
N SER A 217 -13.40 -20.93 8.52
CA SER A 217 -13.88 -21.99 9.43
C SER A 217 -15.23 -22.61 9.03
N LYS A 218 -16.09 -21.85 8.32
CA LYS A 218 -17.46 -22.26 7.97
C LYS A 218 -17.87 -21.92 6.53
N SER A 219 -17.01 -21.30 5.73
CA SER A 219 -17.34 -20.85 4.37
C SER A 219 -16.14 -20.93 3.44
N ARG A 220 -16.39 -20.71 2.16
CA ARG A 220 -15.38 -20.71 1.09
C ARG A 220 -15.67 -19.54 0.18
N PHE A 221 -14.62 -18.84 -0.25
CA PHE A 221 -14.74 -17.69 -1.11
C PHE A 221 -13.87 -17.87 -2.34
N THR A 222 -14.46 -17.70 -3.52
CA THR A 222 -13.70 -17.28 -4.69
C THR A 222 -13.37 -15.80 -4.55
N PHE A 223 -12.21 -15.38 -5.03
CA PHE A 223 -11.82 -13.98 -4.98
C PHE A 223 -11.15 -13.51 -6.26
N SER A 224 -11.18 -12.20 -6.47
CA SER A 224 -10.40 -11.50 -7.47
C SER A 224 -9.75 -10.27 -6.83
N VAL A 225 -8.52 -9.97 -7.24
CA VAL A 225 -7.77 -8.81 -6.77
C VAL A 225 -7.49 -7.90 -7.97
N SER A 226 -7.65 -6.60 -7.78
CA SER A 226 -7.42 -5.58 -8.81
C SER A 226 -6.74 -4.36 -8.20
N VAL A 227 -5.99 -3.62 -9.02
CA VAL A 227 -5.40 -2.33 -8.65
C VAL A 227 -6.20 -1.24 -9.35
N LEU A 228 -6.51 -0.18 -8.62
CA LEU A 228 -7.23 1.00 -9.08
C LEU A 228 -6.32 2.23 -8.93
N ASP A 229 -6.75 3.36 -9.51
CA ASP A 229 -6.07 4.66 -9.37
C ASP A 229 -4.63 4.67 -9.93
N LEU A 230 -4.46 4.12 -11.14
CA LEU A 230 -3.19 3.99 -11.84
C LEU A 230 -2.89 5.14 -12.83
N ASP A 231 -3.55 6.28 -12.66
CA ASP A 231 -3.26 7.46 -13.46
C ASP A 231 -1.89 8.03 -13.08
N LEU A 232 -0.99 8.12 -14.07
CA LEU A 232 0.38 8.55 -13.84
C LEU A 232 0.41 9.96 -13.22
N LYS A 233 1.12 10.12 -12.11
CA LYS A 233 1.25 11.43 -11.45
C LYS A 233 1.84 12.47 -12.43
N PRO A 234 1.31 13.70 -12.48
CA PRO A 234 1.76 14.72 -13.41
C PRO A 234 3.18 15.19 -13.07
N TYR A 235 3.95 15.56 -14.09
CA TYR A 235 5.33 16.02 -13.94
C TYR A 235 5.43 17.26 -13.02
N GLU A 236 4.48 18.18 -13.15
CA GLU A 236 4.41 19.45 -12.43
C GLU A 236 4.12 19.27 -10.92
N SER A 237 3.75 18.07 -10.48
CA SER A 237 3.51 17.80 -9.05
C SER A 237 4.79 17.61 -8.25
N ILE A 238 5.95 17.40 -8.89
CA ILE A 238 7.21 17.08 -8.20
C ILE A 238 7.64 18.19 -7.21
N PRO A 239 7.61 19.50 -7.57
CA PRO A 239 7.90 20.57 -6.61
C PRO A 239 6.95 20.61 -5.42
N HIS A 240 5.68 20.27 -5.63
CA HIS A 240 4.72 20.17 -4.54
C HIS A 240 5.09 19.04 -3.58
N GLN A 241 5.46 17.86 -4.11
CA GLN A 241 5.84 16.71 -3.29
C GLN A 241 7.08 17.00 -2.45
N TYR A 242 8.11 17.63 -3.03
CA TYR A 242 9.32 18.05 -2.29
C TYR A 242 8.97 18.97 -1.11
N LYS A 243 8.08 19.95 -1.34
CA LYS A 243 7.65 20.87 -0.29
C LYS A 243 6.76 20.20 0.77
N LEU A 244 5.92 19.26 0.37
CA LEU A 244 5.04 18.53 1.27
C LEU A 244 5.85 17.61 2.19
N ASP A 245 6.79 16.85 1.63
CA ASP A 245 7.66 15.94 2.38
C ASP A 245 8.43 16.70 3.48
N GLY A 246 9.08 17.80 3.11
CA GLY A 246 9.77 18.66 4.07
C GLY A 246 8.86 19.18 5.19
N LYS A 247 7.57 19.46 4.91
CA LYS A 247 6.61 19.84 5.96
C LYS A 247 6.27 18.68 6.89
N VAL A 248 6.02 17.48 6.34
CA VAL A 248 5.65 16.28 7.11
C VAL A 248 6.80 15.90 8.05
N VAL A 249 8.01 15.79 7.53
CA VAL A 249 9.21 15.44 8.31
C VAL A 249 9.46 16.46 9.42
N ASN A 250 9.47 17.76 9.08
CA ASN A 250 9.71 18.81 10.06
C ASN A 250 8.64 18.85 11.16
N TYR A 251 7.36 18.63 10.81
CA TYR A 251 6.28 18.60 11.79
C TYR A 251 6.40 17.37 12.71
N TYR A 252 6.69 16.20 12.15
CA TYR A 252 6.89 14.98 12.91
C TYR A 252 8.04 15.13 13.93
N LEU A 253 9.20 15.62 13.49
CA LEU A 253 10.38 15.80 14.35
C LEU A 253 10.12 16.79 15.50
N LYS A 254 9.40 17.90 15.23
CA LYS A 254 9.02 18.86 16.28
C LYS A 254 8.13 18.24 17.35
N ASN A 255 7.17 17.42 16.95
CA ASN A 255 6.25 16.77 17.90
C ASN A 255 6.92 15.68 18.73
N VAL A 256 7.87 14.94 18.15
CA VAL A 256 8.66 13.97 18.91
C VAL A 256 9.54 14.67 19.94
N GLN A 257 10.26 15.72 19.55
CA GLN A 257 11.10 16.51 20.46
C GLN A 257 10.29 17.17 21.60
N ALA A 258 9.08 17.66 21.31
CA ALA A 258 8.20 18.24 22.33
C ALA A 258 7.71 17.22 23.38
N LYS A 259 7.62 15.94 23.04
CA LYS A 259 7.26 14.85 23.98
C LYS A 259 8.43 14.44 24.89
N ASP A 260 9.67 14.66 24.44
CA ASP A 260 10.89 14.34 25.19
C ASP A 260 11.38 15.49 26.10
N ASP A 261 10.73 16.66 26.08
CA ASP A 261 11.08 17.83 26.90
C ASP A 261 10.38 17.79 28.28
N PRO A 262 11.11 17.61 29.40
CA PRO A 262 10.54 17.33 30.73
C PRO A 262 9.69 18.46 31.33
N VAL A 263 9.71 19.65 30.74
CA VAL A 263 8.94 20.82 31.22
C VAL A 263 7.51 20.83 30.67
N MET A 264 7.26 20.25 29.50
CA MET A 264 5.90 20.15 28.90
C MET A 264 5.18 18.84 29.22
N SER A 265 5.89 17.82 29.72
CA SER A 265 5.30 16.52 30.08
C SER A 265 4.21 16.62 31.17
N ASN A 266 4.20 17.70 31.97
CA ASN A 266 3.23 17.93 33.05
C ASN A 266 1.98 18.74 32.64
N LEU A 267 1.92 19.24 31.40
CA LEU A 267 0.77 20.04 30.93
C LEU A 267 -0.16 19.29 29.96
N PHE A 268 0.29 18.14 29.44
CA PHE A 268 -0.50 17.28 28.53
C PHE A 268 -1.01 15.99 29.19
N THR A 269 -0.86 15.83 30.51
CA THR A 269 -1.32 14.66 31.26
C THR A 269 -2.84 14.54 31.41
N GLU A 270 -3.65 15.42 30.80
CA GLU A 270 -5.11 15.36 30.92
C GLU A 270 -5.89 15.09 29.62
N ASN A 271 -5.27 14.88 28.44
CA ASN A 271 -6.10 14.78 27.22
C ASN A 271 -5.62 13.90 26.03
N GLU A 272 -4.86 12.82 26.26
CA GLU A 272 -4.66 11.80 25.20
C GLU A 272 -4.71 10.38 25.78
N ASP A 273 -5.89 9.97 26.25
CA ASP A 273 -6.19 8.57 26.48
C ASP A 273 -6.62 7.91 25.16
N CYS A 274 -5.69 7.83 24.20
CA CYS A 274 -5.82 6.97 23.01
C CYS A 274 -5.50 5.51 23.38
N THR A 275 -6.08 5.05 24.49
CA THR A 275 -6.13 3.64 24.84
C THR A 275 -7.35 3.06 24.15
N LEU A 276 -7.18 2.09 23.25
CA LEU A 276 -8.30 1.22 22.85
C LEU A 276 -8.80 0.50 24.10
N VAL A 277 -9.81 1.09 24.75
CA VAL A 277 -10.45 0.53 25.93
C VAL A 277 -11.25 -0.68 25.46
N PHE A 278 -10.65 -1.86 25.55
CA PHE A 278 -11.45 -3.08 25.63
C PHE A 278 -12.19 -3.02 26.96
N HIS A 279 -13.43 -2.52 26.94
CA HIS A 279 -14.32 -2.65 28.07
C HIS A 279 -14.47 -4.14 28.38
N LYS A 280 -14.03 -4.51 29.58
CA LYS A 280 -14.24 -5.81 30.19
C LYS A 280 -15.73 -5.91 30.55
N VAL A 281 -16.39 -6.95 30.06
CA VAL A 281 -17.73 -7.37 30.54
C VAL A 281 -17.59 -7.90 31.96
#